data_AF-A0A7C3IFM3-F1
#
_entry.id   AF-A0A7C3IFM3-F1
#
_cell.length_a   1.000
_cell.length_b   1.000
_cell.length_c   1.000
_cell.angle_alpha   90.00
_cell.angle_beta   90.00
_cell.angle_gamma   90.00
#
_symmetry.space_group_name_H-M   'P 1'
#
loop_
_entity.id
_entity.type
_entity.pdbx_description
1 polymer ?
#
loop_
_entity_poly.entity_id
_entity_poly.type
_entity_poly.pdbx_seq_one_letter_code
_entity_poly.pdbx_strand_id
1 'polypeptide(L)'
;MTKGQMEAKISEAVSSFEINFMGRGPKQIKTTIIQDMIVIRLKGFLSQAEFKLAQNIQGIELLKRVRASLFEGARENFERLIKDVIDVEIISIHSDVSTRTGEKVIVLIVSSNIDNMFDKK
;
A
#
# COMPACT_ATOMS: atom_id res chain seq x y z
N MET A 1 -10.63 -1.97 19.78
CA MET A 1 -10.20 -1.16 18.62
C MET A 1 -11.34 -1.19 17.61
N THR A 2 -11.73 -0.06 17.03
CA THR A 2 -12.73 -0.04 15.96
C THR A 2 -12.08 -0.32 14.60
N LYS A 3 -12.87 -0.68 13.59
CA LYS A 3 -12.41 -0.82 12.20
C LYS A 3 -11.63 0.40 11.73
N GLY A 4 -12.18 1.60 11.93
CA GLY A 4 -11.51 2.86 11.56
C GLY A 4 -10.19 3.11 12.31
N GLN A 5 -10.06 2.67 13.57
CA GLN A 5 -8.79 2.75 14.30
C GLN A 5 -7.74 1.79 13.72
N MET A 6 -8.14 0.59 13.29
CA MET A 6 -7.24 -0.35 12.63
C MET A 6 -6.79 0.18 11.26
N GLU A 7 -7.72 0.70 10.45
CA GLU A 7 -7.40 1.35 9.17
C GLU A 7 -6.45 2.54 9.33
N ALA A 8 -6.63 3.35 10.39
CA ALA A 8 -5.73 4.44 10.71
C ALA A 8 -4.32 3.94 11.06
N LYS A 9 -4.19 2.92 11.92
CA LYS A 9 -2.89 2.33 12.27
C LYS A 9 -2.16 1.75 11.06
N ILE A 10 -2.86 1.04 10.17
CA ILE A 10 -2.27 0.54 8.93
C ILE A 10 -1.77 1.72 8.08
N SER A 11 -2.57 2.79 7.97
CA SER A 11 -2.19 3.98 7.21
C SER A 11 -0.93 4.65 7.78
N GLU A 12 -0.82 4.75 9.09
CA GLU A 12 0.37 5.30 9.78
C GLU A 12 1.61 4.41 9.58
N ALA A 13 1.45 3.09 9.71
CA ALA A 13 2.53 2.13 9.51
C ALA A 13 3.06 2.19 8.07
N VAL A 14 2.16 2.21 7.08
CA VAL A 14 2.55 2.28 5.66
C VAL A 14 3.17 3.64 5.31
N SER A 15 2.66 4.74 5.89
CA SER A 15 3.29 6.05 5.73
C SER A 15 4.74 6.03 6.24
N SER A 16 4.95 5.45 7.42
CA SER A 16 6.27 5.30 8.03
C SER A 16 7.20 4.40 7.20
N PHE A 17 6.67 3.32 6.63
CA PHE A 17 7.40 2.47 5.69
C PHE A 17 7.86 3.24 4.44
N GLU A 18 6.96 3.97 3.79
CA GLU A 18 7.31 4.72 2.58
C GLU A 18 8.33 5.84 2.87
N ILE A 19 8.25 6.51 4.03
CA ILE A 19 9.21 7.54 4.43
C ILE A 19 10.56 6.94 4.82
N ASN A 20 10.57 6.01 5.79
CA ASN A 20 11.80 5.56 6.45
C ASN A 20 12.51 4.45 5.69
N PHE A 21 11.77 3.60 4.96
CA PHE A 21 12.33 2.47 4.21
C PHE A 21 12.51 2.83 2.73
N MET A 22 11.49 3.43 2.10
CA MET A 22 11.54 3.78 0.67
C MET A 22 12.13 5.18 0.40
N GLY A 23 12.32 6.00 1.45
CA GLY A 23 12.94 7.33 1.36
C GLY A 23 12.00 8.45 0.91
N ARG A 24 10.72 8.17 0.67
CA ARG A 24 9.73 9.18 0.23
C ARG A 24 8.30 8.74 0.57
N GLY A 25 7.63 9.51 1.41
CA GLY A 25 6.21 9.31 1.73
C GLY A 25 5.24 9.89 0.67
N PRO A 26 4.01 9.36 0.59
CA PRO A 26 2.93 9.96 -0.19
C PRO A 26 2.41 11.25 0.46
N LYS A 27 1.63 12.04 -0.28
CA LYS A 27 0.93 13.23 0.28
C LYS A 27 -0.24 12.84 1.18
N GLN A 28 -0.93 11.77 0.82
CA GLN A 28 -2.07 11.26 1.57
C GLN A 28 -2.09 9.74 1.45
N ILE A 29 -2.46 9.08 2.55
CA ILE A 29 -2.71 7.66 2.58
C ILE A 29 -4.11 7.39 3.12
N LYS A 30 -4.78 6.39 2.56
CA LYS A 30 -6.06 5.89 3.06
C LYS A 30 -6.08 4.39 2.99
N THR A 31 -6.42 3.76 4.09
CA THR A 31 -6.70 2.31 4.17
C THR A 31 -8.19 2.09 4.30
N THR A 32 -8.70 1.07 3.62
CA THR A 32 -10.07 0.58 3.76
C THR A 32 -10.00 -0.94 3.90
N ILE A 33 -10.66 -1.47 4.92
CA ILE A 33 -10.83 -2.91 5.14
C ILE A 33 -12.19 -3.32 4.59
N ILE A 34 -12.24 -4.41 3.83
CA ILE A 34 -13.48 -4.98 3.27
C ILE A 34 -13.37 -6.50 3.40
N GLN A 35 -14.09 -7.11 4.34
CA GLN A 35 -14.01 -8.54 4.62
C GLN A 35 -12.57 -9.00 4.91
N ASP A 36 -12.03 -9.88 4.07
CA ASP A 36 -10.67 -10.42 4.10
C ASP A 36 -9.68 -9.61 3.23
N MET A 37 -10.08 -8.45 2.73
CA MET A 37 -9.28 -7.58 1.88
C MET A 37 -8.89 -6.28 2.60
N ILE A 38 -7.64 -5.88 2.45
CA ILE A 38 -7.13 -4.56 2.87
C ILE A 38 -6.70 -3.80 1.63
N VAL A 39 -7.31 -2.63 1.39
CA VAL A 39 -6.99 -1.75 0.27
C VAL A 39 -6.33 -0.49 0.79
N ILE A 40 -5.10 -0.22 0.34
CA ILE A 40 -4.32 0.94 0.74
C ILE A 40 -4.08 1.80 -0.49
N ARG A 41 -4.52 3.06 -0.45
CA ARG A 41 -4.35 4.04 -1.51
C ARG A 41 -3.40 5.14 -1.08
N LEU A 42 -2.36 5.34 -1.85
CA LEU A 42 -1.34 6.37 -1.67
C LEU A 42 -1.49 7.44 -2.76
N LYS A 43 -1.82 8.67 -2.38
CA LYS A 43 -1.93 9.80 -3.31
C LYS A 43 -0.69 10.67 -3.30
N GLY A 44 -0.35 11.22 -4.46
CA GLY A 44 0.89 12.00 -4.61
C GLY A 44 2.14 11.14 -4.41
N PHE A 45 2.06 9.87 -4.80
CA PHE A 45 3.13 8.89 -4.68
C PHE A 45 4.28 9.23 -5.64
N LEU A 46 3.94 9.45 -6.92
CA LEU A 46 4.93 9.85 -7.91
C LEU A 46 5.50 11.25 -7.64
N SER A 47 6.80 11.38 -7.87
CA SER A 47 7.50 12.65 -7.94
C SER A 47 7.19 13.41 -9.24
N GLN A 48 7.49 14.71 -9.25
CA GLN A 48 7.37 15.52 -10.47
C GLN A 48 8.28 14.99 -11.59
N ALA A 49 9.45 14.45 -11.26
CA ALA A 49 10.36 13.86 -12.23
C ALA A 49 9.77 12.57 -12.83
N GLU A 50 9.14 11.72 -12.02
CA GLU A 50 8.50 10.50 -12.50
C GLU A 50 7.26 10.79 -13.34
N PHE A 51 6.50 11.83 -13.01
CA PHE A 51 5.41 12.30 -13.89
C PHE A 51 5.93 12.73 -15.27
N LYS A 52 7.07 13.44 -15.31
CA LYS A 52 7.71 13.81 -16.59
C LYS A 52 8.22 12.59 -17.35
N LEU A 53 8.79 11.62 -16.65
CA LEU A 53 9.23 10.36 -17.26
C LEU A 53 8.04 9.63 -17.92
N ALA A 54 6.89 9.59 -17.25
CA ALA A 54 5.71 8.87 -17.72
C ALA A 54 4.89 9.58 -18.80
N GLN A 55 5.48 10.52 -19.57
CA GLN A 55 4.82 11.23 -20.67
C GLN A 55 4.80 10.44 -21.99
N ASN A 56 5.54 9.34 -22.08
CA ASN A 56 5.56 8.46 -23.25
C ASN A 56 5.50 6.98 -22.83
N ILE A 57 5.26 6.10 -23.80
CA ILE A 57 5.07 4.65 -23.56
C ILE A 57 6.32 4.04 -22.91
N GLN A 58 7.52 4.36 -23.39
CA GLN A 58 8.76 3.79 -22.84
C GLN A 58 8.97 4.20 -21.37
N GLY A 59 8.69 5.45 -21.03
CA GLY A 59 8.79 5.95 -19.66
C GLY A 59 7.73 5.38 -18.73
N ILE A 60 6.52 5.13 -19.22
CA ILE A 60 5.46 4.42 -18.47
C ILE A 60 5.91 2.99 -18.13
N GLU A 61 6.40 2.25 -19.13
CA GLU A 61 6.87 0.88 -18.95
C GLU A 61 8.06 0.79 -18.00
N LEU A 62 9.03 1.69 -18.16
CA LEU A 62 10.20 1.78 -17.29
C LEU A 62 9.78 2.08 -15.85
N LEU A 63 8.92 3.09 -15.64
CA LEU A 63 8.47 3.48 -14.31
C LEU A 63 7.71 2.33 -13.63
N LYS A 64 6.80 1.66 -14.33
CA LYS A 64 6.08 0.50 -13.79
C LYS A 64 7.04 -0.63 -13.41
N ARG A 65 8.03 -0.94 -14.27
CA ARG A 65 9.03 -1.97 -13.98
C ARG A 65 9.84 -1.64 -12.73
N VAL A 66 10.38 -0.42 -12.66
CA VAL A 66 11.17 0.04 -11.50
C VAL A 66 10.33 -0.04 -10.22
N ARG A 67 9.09 0.45 -10.24
CA ARG A 67 8.22 0.44 -9.06
C ARG A 67 7.81 -0.96 -8.61
N ALA A 68 7.56 -1.87 -9.55
CA ALA A 68 7.32 -3.28 -9.24
C ALA A 68 8.57 -3.92 -8.59
N SER A 69 9.75 -3.76 -9.19
CA SER A 69 11.00 -4.32 -8.64
C SER A 69 11.35 -3.78 -7.25
N LEU A 70 11.17 -2.48 -7.02
CA LEU A 70 11.41 -1.87 -5.72
C LEU A 70 10.44 -2.40 -4.65
N PHE A 71 9.17 -2.63 -5.01
CA PHE A 71 8.19 -3.15 -4.06
C PHE A 71 8.45 -4.63 -3.75
N GLU A 72 8.75 -5.46 -4.74
CA GLU A 72 9.10 -6.87 -4.50
C GLU A 72 10.34 -7.00 -3.60
N GLY A 73 11.37 -6.18 -3.80
CA GLY A 73 12.55 -6.16 -2.93
C GLY A 73 12.28 -5.70 -1.49
N ALA A 74 11.14 -5.04 -1.25
CA ALA A 74 10.73 -4.54 0.07
C ALA A 74 9.55 -5.33 0.68
N ARG A 75 9.08 -6.36 -0.02
CA ARG A 75 7.82 -7.06 0.28
C ARG A 75 7.81 -7.72 1.65
N GLU A 76 8.87 -8.41 2.03
CA GLU A 76 8.96 -9.09 3.33
C GLU A 76 8.88 -8.10 4.51
N ASN A 77 9.54 -6.95 4.36
CA ASN A 77 9.51 -5.90 5.39
C ASN A 77 8.14 -5.23 5.47
N PHE A 78 7.49 -5.01 4.32
CA PHE A 78 6.12 -4.52 4.26
C PHE A 78 5.15 -5.50 4.90
N GLU A 79 5.27 -6.80 4.59
CA GLU A 79 4.42 -7.85 5.16
C GLU A 79 4.54 -7.93 6.68
N ARG A 80 5.78 -7.91 7.21
CA ARG A 80 6.02 -7.92 8.66
C ARG A 80 5.36 -6.72 9.34
N LEU A 81 5.55 -5.53 8.78
CA LEU A 81 4.95 -4.30 9.30
C LEU A 81 3.42 -4.36 9.34
N ILE A 82 2.76 -4.98 8.35
CA ILE A 82 1.31 -5.14 8.37
C ILE A 82 0.88 -6.20 9.40
N LYS A 83 1.59 -7.33 9.49
CA LYS A 83 1.32 -8.38 10.49
C LYS A 83 1.38 -7.85 11.92
N ASP A 84 2.33 -6.96 12.21
CA ASP A 84 2.44 -6.30 13.52
C ASP A 84 1.20 -5.45 13.88
N VAL A 85 0.38 -5.07 12.90
CA VAL A 85 -0.84 -4.27 13.10
C VAL A 85 -2.11 -5.13 13.20
N ILE A 86 -2.25 -6.14 12.35
CA ILE A 86 -3.53 -6.88 12.20
C ILE A 86 -3.53 -8.29 12.83
N ASP A 87 -2.36 -8.87 13.13
CA ASP A 87 -2.22 -10.23 13.69
C ASP A 87 -3.01 -11.31 12.93
N VAL A 88 -3.05 -11.21 11.60
CA VAL A 88 -3.65 -12.18 10.69
C VAL A 88 -2.63 -12.54 9.62
N GLU A 89 -2.66 -13.80 9.17
CA GLU A 89 -1.83 -14.26 8.07
C GLU A 89 -2.21 -13.55 6.76
N ILE A 90 -1.19 -13.08 6.03
CA ILE A 90 -1.35 -12.45 4.72
C ILE A 90 -1.17 -13.54 3.66
N ILE A 91 -2.22 -13.79 2.86
CA ILE A 91 -2.22 -14.76 1.77
C ILE A 91 -1.51 -14.19 0.54
N SER A 92 -1.82 -12.95 0.19
CA SER A 92 -1.21 -12.30 -0.97
C SER A 92 -1.13 -10.79 -0.83
N ILE A 93 -0.17 -10.21 -1.54
CA ILE A 93 0.06 -8.77 -1.64
C ILE A 93 0.20 -8.43 -3.11
N HIS A 94 -0.54 -7.41 -3.54
CA HIS A 94 -0.52 -6.88 -4.90
C HIS A 94 -0.29 -5.38 -4.83
N SER A 95 0.56 -4.84 -5.71
CA SER A 95 0.73 -3.40 -5.83
C SER A 95 0.73 -2.98 -7.29
N ASP A 96 0.09 -1.85 -7.58
CA ASP A 96 0.22 -1.17 -8.87
C ASP A 96 0.36 0.34 -8.69
N VAL A 97 1.04 0.96 -9.66
CA VAL A 97 1.23 2.40 -9.73
C VAL A 97 0.56 2.93 -11.00
N SER A 98 -0.35 3.87 -10.81
CA SER A 98 -0.99 4.62 -11.90
C SER A 98 -0.10 5.77 -12.34
N THR A 99 0.47 5.66 -13.53
CA THR A 99 1.25 6.74 -14.15
C THR A 99 0.40 7.93 -14.60
N ARG A 100 -0.92 7.72 -14.75
CA ARG A 100 -1.90 8.77 -15.09
C ARG A 100 -2.23 9.66 -13.91
N THR A 101 -2.44 9.07 -12.73
CA THR A 101 -2.88 9.81 -11.53
C THR A 101 -1.74 10.05 -10.53
N GLY A 102 -0.62 9.36 -10.69
CA GLY A 102 0.50 9.37 -9.73
C GLY A 102 0.16 8.77 -8.38
N GLU A 103 -0.79 7.83 -8.37
CA GLU A 103 -1.22 7.11 -7.18
C GLU A 103 -0.66 5.69 -7.19
N LYS A 104 -0.41 5.15 -5.99
CA LYS A 104 -0.13 3.73 -5.79
C LYS A 104 -1.29 3.11 -5.03
N VAL A 105 -1.66 1.91 -5.44
CA VAL A 105 -2.62 1.07 -4.73
C VAL A 105 -1.89 -0.20 -4.29
N ILE A 106 -2.16 -0.61 -3.06
CA ILE A 106 -1.72 -1.90 -2.51
C ILE A 106 -2.98 -2.63 -2.06
N VAL A 107 -3.10 -3.90 -2.42
CA VAL A 107 -4.18 -4.78 -1.99
C VAL A 107 -3.56 -5.98 -1.29
N LEU A 108 -4.06 -6.28 -0.10
CA LEU A 108 -3.72 -7.49 0.63
C LEU A 108 -4.96 -8.37 0.75
N ILE A 109 -4.76 -9.68 0.63
CA ILE A 109 -5.74 -10.71 0.99
C ILE A 109 -5.22 -11.40 2.24
N VAL A 110 -6.07 -11.57 3.25
CA VAL A 110 -5.72 -12.19 4.53
C VAL A 110 -6.52 -13.46 4.80
N SER A 111 -6.06 -14.31 5.71
CA SER A 111 -6.66 -15.63 5.95
C SER A 111 -8.02 -15.61 6.66
N SER A 112 -8.44 -14.46 7.19
CA SER A 112 -9.71 -14.34 7.90
C SER A 112 -10.41 -13.03 7.57
N ASN A 113 -11.74 -13.07 7.51
CA ASN A 113 -12.57 -11.88 7.42
C ASN A 113 -12.38 -10.99 8.66
N ILE A 114 -11.81 -9.81 8.45
CA ILE A 114 -11.47 -8.84 9.50
C ILE A 114 -12.73 -8.16 10.05
N ASP A 115 -13.79 -8.02 9.25
CA ASP A 115 -15.06 -7.40 9.71
C ASP A 115 -15.68 -8.19 10.88
N ASN A 116 -15.50 -9.52 10.91
CA ASN A 116 -15.93 -10.38 12.02
C ASN A 116 -15.28 -10.01 13.37
N MET A 117 -14.12 -9.34 13.36
CA MET A 117 -13.45 -8.85 14.58
C MET A 117 -14.18 -7.66 15.20
N PHE A 118 -15.04 -6.98 14.44
CA PHE A 118 -15.76 -5.77 14.86
C PHE A 118 -17.26 -5.96 15.01
N ASP A 119 -17.82 -7.04 14.45
CA ASP A 119 -19.25 -7.36 14.49
C ASP A 119 -19.72 -7.98 15.82
N LYS A 120 -18.79 -8.32 16.73
CA LYS A 120 -19.14 -8.74 18.11
C LYS A 120 -19.43 -7.50 18.97
N LYS A 121 -20.62 -6.93 18.81
CA LYS A 121 -21.25 -6.03 19.79
C LYS A 121 -22.59 -6.56 20.22
#